data_AF-A0A4R5VW93-F1
#
_entry.id   AF-A0A4R5VW93-F1
#
_cell.length_a   1.000
_cell.length_b   1.000
_cell.length_c   1.000
_cell.angle_alpha   90.00
_cell.angle_beta   90.00
_cell.angle_gamma   90.00
#
_symmetry.space_group_name_H-M   'P 1'
#
loop_
_entity.id
_entity.type
_entity.pdbx_description
1 polymer ?
#
loop_
_entity_poly.entity_id
_entity_poly.type
_entity_poly.pdbx_seq_one_letter_code
_entity_poly.pdbx_strand_id
1 'polypeptide(L)' 'MNYTSEMEKAMHKAHGVGYQVYSQKHSVRIRVEKQREQNYRESKRLLAEITNKLYAYAT' A
#
# COMPACT_ATOMS: atom_id res chain seq x y z
N MET A 1 -0.76 -5.44 22.07
CA MET A 1 -1.32 -6.12 20.88
C MET A 1 -0.27 -7.08 20.38
N ASN A 2 -0.57 -8.38 20.34
CA ASN A 2 0.35 -9.37 19.79
C ASN A 2 0.23 -9.32 18.26
N TYR A 3 1.33 -9.07 17.57
CA TYR A 3 1.39 -9.17 16.11
C TYR A 3 1.96 -10.54 15.73
N THR A 4 1.56 -11.07 14.58
CA THR A 4 2.01 -12.41 14.16
C THR A 4 3.36 -12.34 13.46
N SER A 5 4.10 -13.45 13.45
CA SER A 5 5.32 -13.60 12.66
C SER A 5 5.08 -13.32 11.17
N GLU A 6 3.88 -13.65 10.66
CA GLU A 6 3.50 -13.38 9.28
C GLU A 6 3.28 -11.90 9.00
N MET A 7 2.73 -11.13 9.95
CA MET A 7 2.65 -9.67 9.83
C MET A 7 4.04 -9.04 9.79
N GLU A 8 4.97 -9.55 10.59
CA GLU A 8 6.36 -9.10 10.62
C GLU A 8 7.04 -9.35 9.26
N LYS A 9 6.93 -10.58 8.74
CA LYS A 9 7.47 -10.96 7.42
C LYS A 9 6.85 -10.15 6.29
N ALA A 10 5.53 -9.97 6.29
CA ALA A 10 4.83 -9.23 5.25
C ALA A 10 5.24 -7.76 5.23
N MET A 11 5.35 -7.13 6.40
CA MET A 11 5.81 -5.74 6.52
C MET A 11 7.26 -5.58 6.06
N HIS A 12 8.14 -6.53 6.43
CA HIS A 12 9.52 -6.53 5.94
C HIS A 12 9.59 -6.63 4.43
N LYS A 13 8.82 -7.56 3.83
CA LYS A 13 8.78 -7.74 2.38
C LYS A 13 8.23 -6.52 1.64
N ALA A 14 7.17 -5.89 2.15
CA ALA A 14 6.48 -4.80 1.46
C ALA A 14 7.10 -3.42 1.69
N HIS A 15 7.66 -3.17 2.87
CA HIS A 15 8.05 -1.82 3.30
C HIS A 15 9.46 -1.74 3.89
N GLY A 16 10.21 -2.86 3.90
CA GLY A 16 11.58 -2.93 4.44
C GLY A 16 11.67 -2.75 5.96
N VAL A 17 10.54 -2.80 6.67
CA VAL A 17 10.48 -2.64 8.13
C VAL A 17 9.53 -3.66 8.74
N GLY A 18 9.85 -4.12 9.94
CA GLY A 18 8.98 -4.97 10.73
C GLY A 18 7.70 -4.27 11.22
N TYR A 19 6.68 -5.05 11.54
CA TYR A 19 5.44 -4.55 12.13
C TYR A 19 5.70 -3.94 13.51
N GLN A 20 6.58 -4.54 14.33
CA GLN A 20 6.94 -3.96 15.61
C GLN A 20 7.49 -2.53 15.46
N VAL A 21 8.44 -2.34 14.53
CA VAL A 21 9.07 -1.03 14.28
C VAL A 21 8.04 -0.03 13.76
N TYR A 22 7.21 -0.45 12.81
CA TYR A 22 6.10 0.34 12.28
C TYR A 22 5.10 0.77 13.37
N SER A 23 4.75 -0.13 14.28
CA SER A 23 3.78 0.13 15.35
C SER A 23 4.33 1.03 16.44
N GLN A 24 5.63 1.02 16.72
CA GLN A 24 6.23 1.83 17.78
C GLN A 24 6.75 3.18 17.31
N LYS A 25 7.25 3.29 16.08
CA LYS A 25 7.90 4.51 15.57
C LYS A 25 6.98 5.31 14.65
N HIS A 26 6.51 6.47 15.11
CA HIS A 26 5.57 7.30 14.37
C HIS A 26 6.11 7.77 13.01
N SER A 27 7.39 8.16 12.94
CA SER A 27 8.04 8.54 11.67
C SER A 27 8.05 7.41 10.64
N VAL A 28 8.27 6.16 11.10
CA VAL A 28 8.21 4.97 10.24
C VAL A 28 6.77 4.74 9.78
N ARG A 29 5.80 4.88 10.67
CA ARG A 29 4.38 4.77 10.33
C ARG A 29 3.96 5.78 9.26
N ILE A 30 4.29 7.05 9.43
CA ILE A 30 3.99 8.10 8.45
C ILE A 30 4.58 7.74 7.08
N ARG A 31 5.84 7.29 7.02
CA ARG A 31 6.48 6.89 5.76
C ARG A 31 5.72 5.75 5.06
N VAL A 32 5.33 4.72 5.82
CA VAL A 32 4.57 3.58 5.27
C VAL A 32 3.19 4.01 4.77
N GLU A 33 2.44 4.77 5.57
CA GLU A 33 1.10 5.20 5.19
C GLU A 33 1.11 6.19 4.01
N LYS A 34 2.13 7.04 3.91
CA LYS A 34 2.33 7.91 2.73
C LYS A 34 2.51 7.10 1.46
N GLN A 35 3.32 6.04 1.50
CA GLN A 35 3.50 5.15 0.34
C GLN A 35 2.20 4.40 -0.01
N ARG A 36 1.45 3.95 1.00
CA ARG A 36 0.15 3.28 0.78
C ARG A 36 -0.85 4.21 0.09
N GLU A 37 -0.92 5.46 0.52
CA GLU A 37 -1.78 6.47 -0.10
C GLU A 37 -1.38 6.76 -1.55
N GLN A 38 -0.07 6.86 -1.83
CA GLN A 38 0.43 7.02 -3.20
C GLN A 38 0.02 5.84 -4.09
N ASN A 39 0.28 4.62 -3.65
CA ASN A 39 -0.09 3.40 -4.38
C ASN A 39 -1.60 3.31 -4.64
N TYR A 40 -2.42 3.70 -3.66
CA TYR A 40 -3.88 3.72 -3.81
C TYR A 40 -4.34 4.72 -4.87
N ARG A 41 -3.80 5.94 -4.87
CA ARG A 41 -4.11 6.96 -5.87
C ARG A 41 -3.71 6.55 -7.27
N GLU A 42 -2.52 6.00 -7.43
CA GLU A 42 -2.01 5.52 -8.72
C GLU A 42 -2.87 4.36 -9.25
N SER A 43 -3.21 3.39 -8.39
CA SER A 43 -4.08 2.28 -8.75
C SER A 43 -5.47 2.76 -9.19
N LYS A 44 -6.07 3.71 -8.45
CA LYS A 44 -7.36 4.31 -8.85
C LYS A 44 -7.28 5.01 -10.20
N ARG A 45 -6.21 5.77 -10.43
CA ARG A 45 -6.00 6.47 -11.70
C ARG A 45 -5.87 5.48 -12.85
N LEU A 46 -5.06 4.43 -12.69
CA LEU A 46 -4.87 3.39 -13.70
C LEU A 46 -6.18 2.66 -14.01
N LEU A 47 -6.96 2.31 -12.99
CA LEU A 47 -8.26 1.69 -13.17
C LEU A 47 -9.20 2.59 -13.98
N ALA A 48 -9.29 3.88 -13.65
CA ALA A 48 -10.10 4.82 -14.41
C ALA A 48 -9.65 4.92 -15.88
N GLU A 49 -8.34 4.98 -16.13
CA GLU A 49 -7.78 5.01 -17.49
C GLU A 49 -8.10 3.74 -18.28
N ILE A 50 -7.98 2.55 -17.67
CA ILE A 50 -8.32 1.27 -18.31
C ILE A 50 -9.82 1.20 -18.60
N THR A 51 -10.64 1.53 -17.61
CA THR A 51 -12.10 1.51 -17.73
C THR A 51 -12.57 2.44 -18.86
N ASN A 52 -12.04 3.66 -18.94
CA ASN A 52 -12.38 4.60 -20.01
C ASN A 52 -11.99 4.07 -21.39
N LYS A 53 -10.82 3.44 -21.53
CA LYS A 53 -10.39 2.81 -22.78
C LYS A 53 -11.32 1.67 -23.17
N LEU A 54 -11.67 0.79 -22.23
CA LEU A 54 -12.59 -0.33 -22.49
C LEU A 54 -13.96 0.16 -22.96
N TYR A 55 -14.51 1.21 -22.33
CA TYR A 55 -15.76 1.81 -22.78
C TYR A 55 -15.66 2.38 -24.19
N ALA A 56 -14.56 3.06 -24.53
CA ALA A 56 -14.34 3.62 -25.87
C ALA A 56 -14.22 2.55 -26.98
N TYR A 57 -13.80 1.32 -26.67
CA TYR A 57 -13.75 0.21 -27.64
C TYR A 57 -15.08 -0.55 -27.76
N ALA A 58 -16.00 -0.38 -26.82
CA ALA A 58 -17.27 -1.11 -26.75
C ALA A 58 -18.47 -0.33 -27.34
N THR A 59 -18.23 0.87 -27.88
CA THR A 59 -19.20 1.75 -28.54
C THR A 59 -18.71 2.12 -29.92
#